data_AF-A0A1J4JD31-F1
#
_entry.id   AF-A0A1J4JD31-F1
#
_cell.length_a   1.000
_cell.length_b   1.000
_cell.length_c   1.000
_cell.angle_alpha   90.00
_cell.angle_beta   90.00
_cell.angle_gamma   90.00
#
_symmetry.space_group_name_H-M   'P 1'
#
loop_
_entity.id
_entity.type
_entity.pdbx_description
1 polymer ?
#
loop_
_entity_poly.entity_id
_entity_poly.type
_entity_poly.pdbx_seq_one_letter_code
_entity_poly.pdbx_strand_id
1 'polypeptide(L)'
;MLFLLLTSSFCIEWTVDSKFSNIKKGTLYVPLRYEEESPINLSIPLIYTNFNATKTPILFLGPGNGYGNNPDRFEFAQQYFPENPVIFIGYRGIESTPSPKDSEFKSLTRMETKNIDDRVLSKIVNKTQKGFLLTDFWIPNRAHDVLRFIHEEGLEYVHLLAVGEDGSRIAHHVAVSEPKKVVRIVMLGPSVNVPHNDTTIRLLAVIRRRCRKDPSCPFKQVKWLPKEIPKHAYGVFNVQQEKIGFSIAHQLRNPNTIPNALDSLQSITDGSGFGYVAVSGFSGPEMMNCVWSDYALHVCAKPTDNSIHVLPTFEKVCDYLPEIEYKTPGKIEQPMLIINGEFDLPRPKTVLDYFRNNSVIPTIVDQIVLNYTNSKFELLRSDVIRTVLNYLNDGNTTFEIDPDQPFVWKATLPMTKMIKWVVGSGISVSVLVTIFVYWKSNKDDFADKKEAKKEWMKKQKLLEEQKKALQKEKEKQQKPKKNNQKKYS
;
A
#
# COMPACT_ATOMS: atom_id res chain seq x y z
N MET A 1 33.82 -9.73 43.78
CA MET A 1 33.82 -9.81 42.30
C MET A 1 32.73 -8.87 41.82
N LEU A 2 33.08 -7.60 41.68
CA LEU A 2 32.15 -6.47 41.61
C LEU A 2 32.68 -5.51 40.53
N PHE A 3 32.58 -5.90 39.26
CA PHE A 3 32.99 -5.06 38.12
C PHE A 3 32.20 -5.50 36.89
N LEU A 4 31.69 -4.51 36.13
CA LEU A 4 30.90 -4.61 34.89
C LEU A 4 29.38 -4.80 35.00
N LEU A 5 28.71 -3.93 35.76
CA LEU A 5 27.45 -3.33 35.32
C LEU A 5 27.77 -1.95 34.75
N LEU A 6 28.49 -1.92 33.63
CA LEU A 6 28.50 -0.74 32.78
C LEU A 6 27.11 -0.71 32.13
N THR A 7 26.21 0.02 32.76
CA THR A 7 25.04 0.61 32.11
C THR A 7 25.57 1.41 30.93
N SER A 8 25.72 0.77 29.78
CA SER A 8 25.74 1.47 28.50
C SER A 8 24.43 2.23 28.47
N SER A 9 24.50 3.52 28.77
CA SER A 9 23.43 4.46 28.52
C SER A 9 23.20 4.38 27.01
N PHE A 10 22.23 3.56 26.60
CA PHE A 10 21.73 3.49 25.23
C PHE A 10 20.97 4.79 24.99
N CYS A 11 21.70 5.91 24.93
CA CYS A 11 21.14 7.17 24.50
C CYS A 11 21.02 7.11 22.98
N ILE A 12 19.89 7.56 22.45
CA ILE A 12 19.72 7.66 21.01
C ILE A 12 20.72 8.69 20.47
N GLU A 13 21.53 8.27 19.52
CA GLU A 13 22.44 9.17 18.82
C GLU A 13 21.65 9.95 17.77
N TRP A 14 21.50 11.26 18.00
CA TRP A 14 20.76 12.16 17.11
C TRP A 14 21.69 12.83 16.11
N THR A 15 21.38 12.72 14.83
CA THR A 15 22.03 13.47 13.74
C THR A 15 21.09 14.53 13.20
N VAL A 16 21.54 15.78 13.13
CA VAL A 16 20.76 16.88 12.52
C VAL A 16 20.68 16.66 11.00
N ASP A 17 19.49 16.84 10.43
CA ASP A 17 19.30 16.71 8.99
C ASP A 17 20.06 17.83 8.24
N SER A 18 20.82 17.45 7.22
CA SER A 18 21.69 18.38 6.49
C SER A 18 20.92 19.42 5.67
N LYS A 19 19.65 19.17 5.34
CA LYS A 19 18.79 20.11 4.61
C LYS A 19 17.92 20.94 5.55
N PHE A 20 17.59 20.42 6.73
CA PHE A 20 16.66 21.05 7.65
C PHE A 20 17.22 21.08 9.08
N SER A 21 17.73 22.25 9.49
CA SER A 21 18.40 22.44 10.78
C SER A 21 17.52 22.17 12.02
N ASN A 22 16.20 22.17 11.86
CA ASN A 22 15.24 21.92 12.92
C ASN A 22 14.69 20.48 12.93
N ILE A 23 15.45 19.54 12.33
CA ILE A 23 15.11 18.12 12.28
C ILE A 23 16.31 17.31 12.71
N LYS A 24 16.06 16.31 13.56
CA LYS A 24 17.01 15.28 13.93
C LYS A 24 16.49 13.92 13.48
N LYS A 25 17.42 13.04 13.11
CA LYS A 25 17.17 11.64 12.81
C LYS A 25 17.99 10.79 13.76
N GLY A 26 17.41 9.69 14.20
CA GLY A 26 18.04 8.77 15.13
C GLY A 26 17.65 7.33 14.82
N THR A 27 18.17 6.40 15.60
CA THR A 27 17.78 4.99 15.54
C THR A 27 17.56 4.49 16.95
N LEU A 28 16.37 3.95 17.18
CA LEU A 28 16.04 3.21 18.40
C LEU A 28 16.42 1.75 18.19
N TYR A 29 17.19 1.19 19.11
CA TYR A 29 17.49 -0.24 19.11
C TYR A 29 16.63 -0.94 20.16
N VAL A 30 15.80 -1.88 19.72
CA VAL A 30 14.87 -2.61 20.58
C VAL A 30 15.05 -4.11 20.39
N PRO A 31 14.78 -4.95 21.39
CA PRO A 31 14.75 -6.39 21.17
C PRO A 31 13.56 -6.77 20.27
N LEU A 32 13.70 -7.87 19.53
CA LEU A 32 12.60 -8.43 18.75
C LEU A 32 11.43 -8.84 19.67
N ARG A 33 11.72 -9.37 20.86
CA ARG A 33 10.73 -9.76 21.88
C ARG A 33 11.04 -9.10 23.22
N TYR A 34 10.04 -8.52 23.87
CA TYR A 34 10.18 -7.87 25.18
C TYR A 34 10.02 -8.84 26.36
N GLU A 35 9.23 -9.91 26.21
CA GLU A 35 8.91 -10.85 27.29
C GLU A 35 9.94 -11.97 27.46
N GLU A 36 10.83 -12.16 26.49
CA GLU A 36 11.82 -13.24 26.44
C GLU A 36 13.19 -12.68 26.07
N GLU A 37 14.26 -13.39 26.45
CA GLU A 37 15.61 -13.06 25.98
C GLU A 37 15.67 -13.20 24.45
N SER A 38 15.85 -12.07 23.76
CA SER A 38 15.89 -12.05 22.30
C SER A 38 17.31 -11.75 21.81
N PRO A 39 17.96 -12.68 21.07
CA PRO A 39 19.29 -12.43 20.51
C PRO A 39 19.26 -11.49 19.30
N ILE A 40 18.07 -11.08 18.85
CA ILE A 40 17.86 -10.22 17.68
C ILE A 40 17.40 -8.85 18.16
N ASN A 41 18.15 -7.82 17.79
CA ASN A 41 17.74 -6.43 17.93
C ASN A 41 17.22 -5.88 16.61
N LEU A 42 16.16 -5.10 16.69
CA LEU A 42 15.61 -4.31 15.61
C LEU A 42 16.20 -2.90 15.70
N SER A 43 16.62 -2.34 14.57
CA SER A 43 16.82 -0.91 14.41
C SER A 43 15.53 -0.28 13.91
N ILE A 44 15.02 0.72 14.62
CA ILE A 44 13.82 1.47 14.28
C ILE A 44 14.20 2.92 13.98
N PRO A 45 13.92 3.44 12.77
CA PRO A 45 14.23 4.82 12.44
C PRO A 45 13.34 5.79 13.21
N LEU A 46 13.97 6.83 13.76
CA LEU A 46 13.33 7.91 14.49
C LEU A 46 13.47 9.23 13.74
N ILE A 47 12.43 10.06 13.77
CA ILE A 47 12.47 11.44 13.27
C ILE A 47 11.96 12.37 14.37
N TYR A 48 12.73 13.40 14.67
CA TYR A 48 12.38 14.43 15.63
C TYR A 48 12.40 15.80 14.95
N THR A 49 11.22 16.33 14.67
CA THR A 49 11.02 17.64 14.05
C THR A 49 10.72 18.71 15.08
N ASN A 50 11.09 19.96 14.81
CA ASN A 50 10.89 21.08 15.71
C ASN A 50 11.48 20.84 17.11
N PHE A 51 12.62 20.14 17.18
CA PHE A 51 13.20 19.67 18.46
C PHE A 51 13.64 20.81 19.39
N ASN A 52 13.75 22.04 18.88
CA ASN A 52 14.04 23.24 19.68
C ASN A 52 12.80 23.97 20.19
N ALA A 53 11.60 23.51 19.84
CA ALA A 53 10.36 24.16 20.24
C ALA A 53 10.06 23.89 21.73
N THR A 54 9.27 24.76 22.35
CA THR A 54 9.14 24.83 23.82
C THR A 54 7.88 24.21 24.37
N LYS A 55 6.85 23.98 23.53
CA LYS A 55 5.62 23.32 24.00
C LYS A 55 5.85 21.82 24.18
N THR A 56 4.92 21.18 24.87
CA THR A 56 4.93 19.73 25.11
C THR A 56 5.11 18.95 23.79
N PRO A 57 6.03 17.97 23.74
CA PRO A 57 6.23 17.14 22.56
C PRO A 57 4.98 16.36 22.15
N ILE A 58 4.79 16.18 20.85
CA ILE A 58 3.74 15.37 20.25
C ILE A 58 4.38 14.10 19.68
N LEU A 59 3.96 12.93 20.20
CA LEU A 59 4.21 11.65 19.55
C LEU A 59 3.15 11.46 18.47
N PHE A 60 3.58 11.49 17.22
CA PHE A 60 2.74 11.23 16.07
C PHE A 60 2.67 9.73 15.82
N LEU A 61 1.47 9.19 15.72
CA LEU A 61 1.20 7.77 15.50
C LEU A 61 0.30 7.61 14.27
N GLY A 62 0.88 7.18 13.16
CA GLY A 62 0.24 7.07 11.85
C GLY A 62 -0.75 5.90 11.71
N PRO A 63 -1.38 5.79 10.54
CA PRO A 63 -2.53 4.89 10.30
C PRO A 63 -2.20 3.40 10.41
N GLY A 64 -0.96 2.98 10.15
CA GLY A 64 -0.59 1.57 10.11
C GLY A 64 -1.27 0.79 8.99
N ASN A 65 -1.61 -0.48 9.25
CA ASN A 65 -2.23 -1.40 8.27
C ASN A 65 -1.41 -1.53 6.96
N GLY A 66 -0.14 -1.86 7.12
CA GLY A 66 0.85 -1.95 6.05
C GLY A 66 1.52 -0.62 5.69
N TYR A 67 1.13 0.50 6.30
CA TYR A 67 1.82 1.79 6.18
C TYR A 67 2.66 2.09 7.43
N GLY A 68 3.82 2.72 7.22
CA GLY A 68 4.71 3.14 8.31
C GLY A 68 4.20 4.38 9.03
N ASN A 69 4.96 4.80 10.04
CA ASN A 69 4.73 6.03 10.78
C ASN A 69 5.59 7.20 10.28
N ASN A 70 6.79 6.94 9.76
CA ASN A 70 7.62 8.03 9.25
C ASN A 70 7.10 8.48 7.87
N PRO A 71 6.81 9.78 7.72
CA PRO A 71 6.38 10.30 6.44
C PRO A 71 7.56 10.45 5.47
N ASP A 72 7.31 10.32 4.16
CA ASP A 72 8.31 10.59 3.12
C ASP A 72 8.81 12.05 3.15
N ARG A 73 7.98 12.95 3.69
CA ARG A 73 8.17 14.40 3.77
C ARG A 73 7.69 14.91 5.12
N PHE A 74 8.49 15.73 5.77
CA PHE A 74 8.27 16.19 7.15
C PHE A 74 8.07 17.71 7.25
N GLU A 75 8.04 18.41 6.11
CA GLU A 75 7.80 19.85 6.02
C GLU A 75 6.43 20.22 6.58
N PHE A 76 5.44 19.32 6.49
CA PHE A 76 4.13 19.55 7.10
C PHE A 76 4.25 19.68 8.62
N ALA A 77 5.11 18.90 9.28
CA ALA A 77 5.28 18.99 10.74
C ALA A 77 5.85 20.36 11.13
N GLN A 78 6.80 20.88 10.35
CA GLN A 78 7.37 22.21 10.54
C GLN A 78 6.34 23.33 10.29
N GLN A 79 5.52 23.18 9.25
CA GLN A 79 4.52 24.17 8.88
C GLN A 79 3.35 24.22 9.87
N TYR A 80 2.86 23.05 10.29
CA TYR A 80 1.61 22.92 11.03
C TYR A 80 1.79 22.77 12.54
N PHE A 81 2.97 22.40 13.02
CA PHE A 81 3.27 22.26 14.45
C PHE A 81 4.51 23.06 14.88
N PRO A 82 4.67 24.34 14.47
CA PRO A 82 5.94 25.06 14.63
C PRO A 82 6.38 25.22 16.10
N GLU A 83 5.44 25.23 17.03
CA GLU A 83 5.68 25.47 18.46
C GLU A 83 5.79 24.17 19.28
N ASN A 84 5.48 23.02 18.68
CA ASN A 84 5.53 21.72 19.34
C ASN A 84 6.65 20.88 18.70
N PRO A 85 7.53 20.27 19.50
CA PRO A 85 8.38 19.21 19.01
C PRO A 85 7.50 18.03 18.56
N VAL A 86 7.69 17.51 17.33
CA VAL A 86 6.92 16.37 16.81
C VAL A 86 7.83 15.20 16.51
N ILE A 87 7.51 14.06 17.10
CA ILE A 87 8.33 12.85 17.08
C ILE A 87 7.59 11.75 16.32
N PHE A 88 8.30 11.13 15.38
CA PHE A 88 7.85 9.96 14.63
C PHE A 88 8.76 8.79 14.97
N ILE A 89 8.14 7.67 15.33
CA ILE A 89 8.82 6.41 15.65
C ILE A 89 8.36 5.41 14.61
N GLY A 90 9.29 4.91 13.79
CA GLY A 90 8.96 3.93 12.75
C GLY A 90 8.35 2.67 13.33
N TYR A 91 7.51 1.98 12.56
CA TYR A 91 6.87 0.74 13.02
C TYR A 91 7.72 -0.50 12.75
N ARG A 92 7.91 -1.31 13.79
CA ARG A 92 8.52 -2.64 13.67
C ARG A 92 7.77 -3.48 12.62
N GLY A 93 8.55 -4.14 11.75
CA GLY A 93 8.05 -4.97 10.66
C GLY A 93 7.70 -4.20 9.38
N ILE A 94 7.66 -2.87 9.42
CA ILE A 94 7.43 -2.01 8.25
C ILE A 94 8.70 -1.21 7.93
N GLU A 95 9.20 -0.46 8.92
CA GLU A 95 10.34 0.45 8.76
C GLU A 95 11.59 -0.03 9.51
N SER A 96 11.45 -1.07 10.34
CA SER A 96 12.57 -1.64 11.10
C SER A 96 13.47 -2.53 10.25
N THR A 97 14.71 -2.71 10.72
CA THR A 97 15.61 -3.76 10.22
C THR A 97 16.08 -4.65 11.37
N PRO A 98 15.98 -5.99 11.27
CA PRO A 98 15.32 -6.76 10.20
C PRO A 98 13.78 -6.58 10.16
N SER A 99 13.16 -7.02 9.05
CA SER A 99 11.71 -7.05 8.85
C SER A 99 11.28 -8.30 8.04
N PRO A 100 10.00 -8.72 8.12
CA PRO A 100 9.49 -9.86 7.35
C PRO A 100 9.56 -9.64 5.84
N LYS A 101 9.73 -10.73 5.08
CA LYS A 101 9.77 -10.68 3.61
C LYS A 101 8.37 -10.53 3.01
N ASP A 102 7.97 -9.29 2.73
CA ASP A 102 6.63 -8.98 2.21
C ASP A 102 6.34 -9.53 0.79
N SER A 103 7.38 -9.77 -0.02
CA SER A 103 7.21 -10.16 -1.44
C SER A 103 6.38 -11.44 -1.63
N GLU A 104 6.43 -12.37 -0.67
CA GLU A 104 5.66 -13.61 -0.73
C GLU A 104 4.18 -13.34 -0.42
N PHE A 105 3.86 -12.53 0.59
CA PHE A 105 2.47 -12.10 0.88
C PHE A 105 1.89 -11.25 -0.24
N LYS A 106 2.68 -10.31 -0.79
CA LYS A 106 2.25 -9.49 -1.94
C LYS A 106 1.85 -10.34 -3.14
N SER A 107 2.40 -11.55 -3.30
CA SER A 107 2.01 -12.46 -4.39
C SER A 107 0.54 -12.92 -4.32
N LEU A 108 -0.05 -13.00 -3.12
CA LEU A 108 -1.46 -13.37 -2.90
C LEU A 108 -2.44 -12.37 -3.51
N THR A 109 -2.03 -11.11 -3.67
CA THR A 109 -2.83 -10.07 -4.34
C THR A 109 -3.02 -10.35 -5.83
N ARG A 110 -2.23 -11.25 -6.42
CA ARG A 110 -2.25 -11.59 -7.86
C ARG A 110 -2.84 -12.97 -8.14
N MET A 111 -3.05 -13.79 -7.12
CA MET A 111 -3.55 -15.15 -7.26
C MET A 111 -5.08 -15.18 -7.22
N GLU A 112 -5.68 -16.08 -8.00
CA GLU A 112 -7.10 -16.40 -7.87
C GLU A 112 -7.32 -17.33 -6.68
N THR A 113 -8.38 -17.09 -5.90
CA THR A 113 -8.73 -17.86 -4.70
C THR A 113 -8.79 -19.37 -4.95
N LYS A 114 -9.19 -19.81 -6.16
CA LYS A 114 -9.28 -21.22 -6.56
C LYS A 114 -7.92 -21.91 -6.75
N ASN A 115 -6.86 -21.13 -6.98
CA ASN A 115 -5.49 -21.63 -7.19
C ASN A 115 -4.66 -21.64 -5.90
N ILE A 116 -5.28 -21.29 -4.76
CA ILE A 116 -4.65 -21.23 -3.45
C ILE A 116 -5.05 -22.48 -2.68
N ASP A 117 -4.06 -23.36 -2.51
CA ASP A 117 -4.11 -24.56 -1.68
C ASP A 117 -3.20 -24.44 -0.45
N ASP A 118 -3.33 -25.41 0.45
CA ASP A 118 -2.59 -25.47 1.71
C ASP A 118 -1.07 -25.46 1.53
N ARG A 119 -0.59 -26.04 0.43
CA ARG A 119 0.84 -26.10 0.11
C ARG A 119 1.37 -24.72 -0.27
N VAL A 120 0.61 -23.95 -1.05
CA VAL A 120 0.93 -22.56 -1.41
C VAL A 120 0.94 -21.69 -0.16
N LEU A 121 -0.10 -21.77 0.67
CA LEU A 121 -0.23 -20.97 1.89
C LEU A 121 0.90 -21.26 2.88
N SER A 122 1.16 -22.55 3.17
CA SER A 122 2.25 -22.97 4.05
C SER A 122 3.62 -22.46 3.55
N LYS A 123 3.86 -22.52 2.23
CA LYS A 123 5.10 -22.04 1.64
C LYS A 123 5.26 -20.52 1.81
N ILE A 124 4.20 -19.75 1.59
CA ILE A 124 4.21 -18.29 1.73
C ILE A 124 4.48 -17.90 3.18
N VAL A 125 3.76 -18.49 4.14
CA VAL A 125 3.94 -18.21 5.57
C VAL A 125 5.34 -18.58 6.05
N ASN A 126 5.80 -19.81 5.77
CA ASN A 126 7.13 -20.28 6.21
C ASN A 126 8.28 -19.44 5.65
N LYS A 127 8.17 -18.99 4.40
CA LYS A 127 9.19 -18.12 3.80
C LYS A 127 9.19 -16.71 4.41
N THR A 128 8.01 -16.19 4.73
CA THR A 128 7.86 -14.85 5.30
C THR A 128 8.37 -14.80 6.73
N GLN A 129 8.06 -15.85 7.51
CA GLN A 129 8.45 -16.01 8.92
C GLN A 129 9.85 -16.62 9.11
N LYS A 130 10.69 -16.63 8.08
CA LYS A 130 12.02 -17.24 8.18
C LYS A 130 12.92 -16.42 9.12
N GLY A 131 12.99 -16.84 10.39
CA GLY A 131 13.81 -16.24 11.44
C GLY A 131 13.05 -15.41 12.49
N PHE A 132 11.75 -15.17 12.29
CA PHE A 132 10.90 -14.38 13.20
C PHE A 132 9.43 -14.79 13.05
N LEU A 133 8.62 -14.65 14.09
CA LEU A 133 7.17 -14.83 14.00
C LEU A 133 6.52 -13.51 13.58
N LEU A 134 5.45 -13.55 12.77
CA LEU A 134 4.78 -12.30 12.38
C LEU A 134 4.15 -11.57 13.58
N THR A 135 3.77 -12.29 14.64
CA THR A 135 3.28 -11.72 15.90
C THR A 135 4.32 -10.88 16.64
N ASP A 136 5.62 -11.08 16.38
CA ASP A 136 6.70 -10.26 16.97
C ASP A 136 6.57 -8.78 16.53
N PHE A 137 5.88 -8.52 15.41
CA PHE A 137 5.67 -7.20 14.82
C PHE A 137 4.30 -6.57 15.12
N TRP A 138 3.48 -7.23 15.96
CA TRP A 138 2.12 -6.81 16.27
C TRP A 138 2.04 -5.57 17.18
N ILE A 139 0.83 -5.00 17.31
CA ILE A 139 0.55 -3.72 17.98
C ILE A 139 1.10 -3.60 19.40
N PRO A 140 0.99 -4.59 20.31
CA PRO A 140 1.53 -4.46 21.66
C PRO A 140 3.04 -4.21 21.67
N ASN A 141 3.79 -4.89 20.80
CA ASN A 141 5.23 -4.68 20.66
C ASN A 141 5.57 -3.32 20.04
N ARG A 142 4.76 -2.80 19.11
CA ARG A 142 4.89 -1.41 18.62
C ARG A 142 4.68 -0.40 19.74
N ALA A 143 3.71 -0.63 20.63
CA ALA A 143 3.50 0.22 21.79
C ALA A 143 4.68 0.15 22.76
N HIS A 144 5.25 -1.04 22.99
CA HIS A 144 6.47 -1.18 23.78
C HIS A 144 7.67 -0.39 23.21
N ASP A 145 7.80 -0.29 21.88
CA ASP A 145 8.84 0.56 21.27
C ASP A 145 8.64 2.04 21.58
N VAL A 146 7.39 2.52 21.53
CA VAL A 146 7.07 3.91 21.90
C VAL A 146 7.37 4.15 23.37
N LEU A 147 6.99 3.21 24.25
CA LEU A 147 7.29 3.30 25.68
C LEU A 147 8.80 3.31 25.92
N ARG A 148 9.54 2.40 25.29
CA ARG A 148 11.00 2.33 25.37
C ARG A 148 11.64 3.67 24.99
N PHE A 149 11.19 4.27 23.89
CA PHE A 149 11.63 5.60 23.48
C PHE A 149 11.34 6.68 24.54
N ILE A 150 10.11 6.74 25.07
CA ILE A 150 9.72 7.70 26.12
C ILE A 150 10.64 7.59 27.35
N HIS A 151 11.04 6.36 27.72
CA HIS A 151 11.95 6.13 28.84
C HIS A 151 13.40 6.51 28.51
N GLU A 152 13.92 6.12 27.35
CA GLU A 152 15.31 6.40 26.96
C GLU A 152 15.58 7.90 26.75
N GLU A 153 14.64 8.64 26.14
CA GLU A 153 14.74 10.09 26.00
C GLU A 153 14.39 10.86 27.29
N GLY A 154 13.94 10.16 28.34
CA GLY A 154 13.58 10.79 29.61
C GLY A 154 12.43 11.78 29.50
N LEU A 155 11.47 11.56 28.59
CA LEU A 155 10.34 12.47 28.40
C LEU A 155 9.43 12.42 29.64
N GLU A 156 9.22 13.58 30.26
CA GLU A 156 8.35 13.75 31.43
C GLU A 156 6.88 13.84 31.01
N TYR A 157 6.60 14.61 29.94
CA TYR A 157 5.26 14.84 29.41
C TYR A 157 5.22 14.71 27.90
N VAL A 158 4.16 14.09 27.38
CA VAL A 158 3.90 13.96 25.94
C VAL A 158 2.42 14.09 25.62
N HIS A 159 2.12 14.65 24.46
CA HIS A 159 0.83 14.52 23.79
C HIS A 159 0.87 13.35 22.81
N LEU A 160 -0.27 12.69 22.62
CA LEU A 160 -0.43 11.68 21.57
C LEU A 160 -1.32 12.23 20.46
N LEU A 161 -0.82 12.20 19.22
CA LEU A 161 -1.60 12.47 18.02
C LEU A 161 -1.66 11.21 17.19
N ALA A 162 -2.78 10.50 17.29
CA ALA A 162 -3.01 9.22 16.65
C ALA A 162 -3.92 9.38 15.43
N VAL A 163 -3.54 8.76 14.32
CA VAL A 163 -4.28 8.74 13.06
C VAL A 163 -4.55 7.29 12.71
N GLY A 164 -5.78 6.98 12.29
CA GLY A 164 -6.15 5.67 11.77
C GLY A 164 -6.07 4.52 12.76
N GLU A 165 -6.01 3.31 12.21
CA GLU A 165 -6.31 2.09 12.92
C GLU A 165 -5.21 1.70 13.92
N ASP A 166 -3.94 1.73 13.50
CA ASP A 166 -2.83 1.34 14.37
C ASP A 166 -2.46 2.47 15.32
N GLY A 167 -2.42 3.69 14.82
CA GLY A 167 -2.09 4.86 15.62
C GLY A 167 -2.98 4.95 16.84
N SER A 168 -4.30 4.74 16.67
CA SER A 168 -5.24 4.78 17.79
C SER A 168 -5.04 3.64 18.79
N ARG A 169 -4.73 2.43 18.30
CA ARG A 169 -4.48 1.27 19.17
C ARG A 169 -3.18 1.43 19.94
N ILE A 170 -2.09 1.82 19.28
CA ILE A 170 -0.80 2.10 19.91
C ILE A 170 -0.97 3.20 20.96
N ALA A 171 -1.68 4.29 20.64
CA ALA A 171 -1.96 5.36 21.58
C ALA A 171 -2.71 4.88 22.83
N HIS A 172 -3.70 4.00 22.68
CA HIS A 172 -4.41 3.39 23.81
C HIS A 172 -3.46 2.60 24.70
N HIS A 173 -2.61 1.75 24.12
CA HIS A 173 -1.60 1.01 24.88
C HIS A 173 -0.65 1.94 25.64
N VAL A 174 -0.10 2.96 24.96
CA VAL A 174 0.83 3.91 25.58
C VAL A 174 0.15 4.70 26.71
N ALA A 175 -1.06 5.21 26.48
CA ALA A 175 -1.82 5.99 27.47
C ALA A 175 -2.15 5.21 28.74
N VAL A 176 -2.51 3.93 28.61
CA VAL A 176 -2.78 3.06 29.77
C VAL A 176 -1.50 2.69 30.51
N SER A 177 -0.38 2.55 29.80
CA SER A 177 0.88 2.10 30.40
C SER A 177 1.62 3.24 31.09
N GLU A 178 1.55 4.45 30.54
CA GLU A 178 2.23 5.66 31.05
C GLU A 178 1.23 6.79 31.32
N PRO A 179 0.21 6.58 32.18
CA PRO A 179 -0.88 7.53 32.34
C PRO A 179 -0.45 8.86 32.94
N LYS A 180 0.70 8.88 33.65
CA LYS A 180 1.27 10.09 34.25
C LYS A 180 2.08 10.94 33.27
N LYS A 181 2.58 10.35 32.18
CA LYS A 181 3.37 11.05 31.18
C LYS A 181 2.52 11.57 30.03
N VAL A 182 1.43 10.88 29.71
CA VAL A 182 0.52 11.32 28.64
C VAL A 182 -0.40 12.42 29.17
N VAL A 183 -0.37 13.59 28.53
CA VAL A 183 -1.14 14.76 28.97
C VAL A 183 -2.52 14.81 28.30
N ARG A 184 -2.55 14.69 26.97
CA ARG A 184 -3.78 14.70 26.14
C ARG A 184 -3.61 13.83 24.91
N ILE A 185 -4.73 13.32 24.41
CA ILE A 185 -4.78 12.44 23.25
C ILE A 185 -5.71 13.04 22.21
N VAL A 186 -5.27 13.08 20.96
CA VAL A 186 -6.12 13.34 19.79
C VAL A 186 -6.11 12.09 18.93
N MET A 187 -7.29 11.61 18.55
CA MET A 187 -7.45 10.47 17.66
C MET A 187 -8.26 10.84 16.41
N LEU A 188 -7.66 10.72 15.23
CA LEU A 188 -8.30 10.96 13.94
C LEU A 188 -8.66 9.64 13.26
N GLY A 189 -9.95 9.40 13.07
CA GLY A 189 -10.46 8.19 12.43
C GLY A 189 -9.99 6.90 13.10
N PRO A 190 -10.10 6.78 14.44
CA PRO A 190 -9.59 5.62 15.17
C PRO A 190 -10.36 4.35 14.83
N SER A 191 -9.70 3.22 15.04
CA SER A 191 -10.35 1.90 15.06
C SER A 191 -10.93 1.57 16.44
N VAL A 192 -11.80 0.55 16.49
CA VAL A 192 -12.30 0.00 17.76
C VAL A 192 -12.06 -1.51 17.79
N ASN A 193 -11.83 -2.04 18.99
CA ASN A 193 -11.54 -3.46 19.20
C ASN A 193 -12.78 -4.20 19.72
N VAL A 194 -13.94 -3.94 19.12
CA VAL A 194 -15.21 -4.57 19.49
C VAL A 194 -15.98 -5.00 18.25
N PRO A 195 -16.74 -6.12 18.31
CA PRO A 195 -17.61 -6.51 17.21
C PRO A 195 -18.58 -5.38 16.83
N HIS A 196 -18.61 -5.04 15.54
CA HIS A 196 -19.56 -4.07 14.98
C HIS A 196 -19.96 -4.45 13.56
N ASN A 197 -21.06 -3.87 13.09
CA ASN A 197 -21.59 -4.12 11.75
C ASN A 197 -21.28 -2.99 10.76
N ASP A 198 -20.31 -2.12 11.07
CA ASP A 198 -19.90 -1.05 10.17
C ASP A 198 -19.01 -1.61 9.05
N THR A 199 -19.56 -1.65 7.84
CA THR A 199 -18.94 -2.27 6.65
C THR A 199 -18.86 -1.29 5.49
N THR A 200 -18.09 -1.63 4.46
CA THR A 200 -18.04 -0.88 3.19
C THR A 200 -19.42 -0.72 2.54
N ILE A 201 -20.30 -1.72 2.64
CA ILE A 201 -21.67 -1.64 2.10
C ILE A 201 -22.48 -0.57 2.84
N ARG A 202 -22.32 -0.47 4.17
CA ARG A 202 -22.93 0.61 4.95
C ARG A 202 -22.37 1.98 4.60
N LEU A 203 -21.05 2.09 4.40
CA LEU A 203 -20.41 3.33 3.92
C LEU A 203 -21.02 3.78 2.58
N LEU A 204 -21.15 2.86 1.62
CA LEU A 204 -21.81 3.16 0.35
C LEU A 204 -23.26 3.65 0.56
N ALA A 205 -24.00 3.10 1.51
CA ALA A 205 -25.36 3.56 1.82
C ALA A 205 -25.38 5.01 2.36
N VAL A 206 -24.41 5.39 3.20
CA VAL A 206 -24.24 6.77 3.68
C VAL A 206 -23.95 7.71 2.52
N ILE A 207 -22.97 7.39 1.68
CA ILE A 207 -22.60 8.18 0.49
C ILE A 207 -23.78 8.33 -0.46
N ARG A 208 -24.52 7.24 -0.75
CA ARG A 208 -25.73 7.28 -1.58
C ARG A 208 -26.82 8.17 -1.00
N ARG A 209 -27.03 8.14 0.33
CA ARG A 209 -27.99 9.02 1.01
C ARG A 209 -27.62 10.49 0.81
N ARG A 210 -26.33 10.82 0.89
CA ARG A 210 -25.84 12.19 0.62
C ARG A 210 -26.03 12.58 -0.84
N CYS A 211 -25.59 11.74 -1.78
CA CYS A 211 -25.77 11.95 -3.21
C CYS A 211 -27.25 12.17 -3.60
N ARG A 212 -28.20 11.42 -3.01
CA ARG A 212 -29.64 11.62 -3.30
C ARG A 212 -30.19 12.96 -2.86
N LYS A 213 -29.67 13.51 -1.76
CA LYS A 213 -30.08 14.83 -1.23
C LYS A 213 -29.46 15.97 -2.03
N ASP A 214 -28.34 15.73 -2.70
CA ASP A 214 -27.65 16.72 -3.51
C ASP A 214 -28.20 16.74 -4.95
N PRO A 215 -28.76 17.86 -5.43
CA PRO A 215 -29.24 17.98 -6.81
C PRO A 215 -28.15 17.75 -7.86
N SER A 216 -26.89 18.08 -7.54
CA SER A 216 -25.76 18.01 -8.47
C SER A 216 -25.16 16.61 -8.64
N CYS A 217 -25.50 15.66 -7.76
CA CYS A 217 -24.92 14.32 -7.81
C CYS A 217 -25.57 13.45 -8.91
N PRO A 218 -24.79 12.87 -9.85
CA PRO A 218 -25.33 12.01 -10.90
C PRO A 218 -25.56 10.54 -10.45
N PHE A 219 -24.96 10.12 -9.34
CA PHE A 219 -24.83 8.70 -8.95
C PHE A 219 -25.96 8.15 -8.07
N LYS A 220 -27.23 8.53 -8.33
CA LYS A 220 -28.36 8.28 -7.41
C LYS A 220 -28.82 6.82 -7.33
N GLN A 221 -28.55 6.03 -8.38
CA GLN A 221 -29.03 4.66 -8.53
C GLN A 221 -27.98 3.56 -8.32
N VAL A 222 -26.72 3.96 -8.06
CA VAL A 222 -25.60 3.04 -7.82
C VAL A 222 -25.95 1.93 -6.83
N LYS A 223 -25.55 0.69 -7.13
CA LYS A 223 -25.67 -0.47 -6.25
C LYS A 223 -24.28 -1.03 -5.92
N TRP A 224 -24.20 -1.87 -4.88
CA TRP A 224 -23.02 -2.70 -4.67
C TRP A 224 -22.90 -3.73 -5.81
N LEU A 225 -21.73 -4.36 -5.92
CA LEU A 225 -21.42 -5.37 -6.94
C LEU A 225 -22.49 -6.48 -6.97
N PRO A 226 -22.92 -6.92 -8.17
CA PRO A 226 -23.84 -8.05 -8.30
C PRO A 226 -23.17 -9.34 -7.82
N LYS A 227 -23.99 -10.34 -7.44
CA LYS A 227 -23.48 -11.65 -6.98
C LYS A 227 -22.72 -12.39 -8.09
N GLU A 228 -23.14 -12.21 -9.33
CA GLU A 228 -22.54 -12.83 -10.49
C GLU A 228 -21.97 -11.73 -11.39
N ILE A 229 -20.68 -11.83 -11.70
CA ILE A 229 -20.00 -10.99 -12.67
C ILE A 229 -19.41 -11.88 -13.79
N PRO A 230 -19.29 -11.37 -15.03
CA PRO A 230 -18.71 -12.16 -16.10
C PRO A 230 -17.25 -12.50 -15.79
N LYS A 231 -16.88 -13.79 -15.85
CA LYS A 231 -15.47 -14.24 -15.68
C LYS A 231 -14.54 -13.61 -16.72
N HIS A 232 -15.06 -13.41 -17.93
CA HIS A 232 -14.34 -12.79 -19.03
C HIS A 232 -15.18 -11.66 -19.63
N ALA A 233 -14.75 -10.41 -19.42
CA ALA A 233 -15.31 -9.29 -20.16
C ALA A 233 -14.73 -9.28 -21.57
N TYR A 234 -15.60 -9.11 -22.58
CA TYR A 234 -15.25 -9.22 -24.01
C TYR A 234 -14.54 -10.54 -24.39
N GLY A 235 -14.72 -11.61 -23.61
CA GLY A 235 -14.13 -12.92 -23.87
C GLY A 235 -12.61 -13.04 -23.62
N VAL A 236 -11.91 -11.95 -23.34
CA VAL A 236 -10.43 -11.93 -23.24
C VAL A 236 -9.91 -11.32 -21.94
N PHE A 237 -10.68 -10.47 -21.27
CA PHE A 237 -10.24 -9.82 -20.04
C PHE A 237 -10.76 -10.58 -18.83
N ASN A 238 -9.84 -11.16 -18.04
CA ASN A 238 -10.20 -11.81 -16.78
C ASN A 238 -10.73 -10.77 -15.78
N VAL A 239 -11.85 -11.06 -15.16
CA VAL A 239 -12.50 -10.19 -14.18
C VAL A 239 -12.58 -10.92 -12.85
N GLN A 240 -12.05 -10.30 -11.80
CA GLN A 240 -12.06 -10.87 -10.45
C GLN A 240 -12.90 -9.99 -9.53
N GLN A 241 -14.02 -10.52 -9.06
CA GLN A 241 -14.99 -9.79 -8.23
C GLN A 241 -14.36 -9.25 -6.96
N GLU A 242 -13.49 -10.05 -6.37
CA GLU A 242 -12.79 -9.79 -5.12
C GLU A 242 -11.86 -8.58 -5.27
N LYS A 243 -11.13 -8.50 -6.39
CA LYS A 243 -10.28 -7.36 -6.71
C LYS A 243 -11.08 -6.08 -6.95
N ILE A 244 -12.19 -6.18 -7.69
CA ILE A 244 -13.10 -5.06 -7.92
C ILE A 244 -13.67 -4.57 -6.59
N GLY A 245 -14.14 -5.48 -5.74
CA GLY A 245 -14.67 -5.19 -4.40
C GLY A 245 -13.66 -4.45 -3.56
N PHE A 246 -12.42 -4.95 -3.50
CA PHE A 246 -11.32 -4.33 -2.78
C PHE A 246 -10.98 -2.93 -3.30
N SER A 247 -10.85 -2.78 -4.62
CA SER A 247 -10.52 -1.49 -5.24
C SER A 247 -11.59 -0.43 -4.95
N ILE A 248 -12.87 -0.80 -5.08
CA ILE A 248 -13.99 0.10 -4.79
C ILE A 248 -14.05 0.43 -3.31
N ALA A 249 -13.88 -0.56 -2.43
CA ALA A 249 -13.85 -0.35 -0.98
C ALA A 249 -12.76 0.64 -0.56
N HIS A 250 -11.56 0.49 -1.12
CA HIS A 250 -10.44 1.38 -0.84
C HIS A 250 -10.72 2.81 -1.35
N GLN A 251 -11.27 2.97 -2.56
CA GLN A 251 -11.63 4.28 -3.10
C GLN A 251 -12.78 4.95 -2.34
N LEU A 252 -13.78 4.20 -1.86
CA LEU A 252 -14.89 4.77 -1.08
C LEU A 252 -14.44 5.40 0.24
N ARG A 253 -13.28 5.01 0.78
CA ARG A 253 -12.71 5.58 2.01
C ARG A 253 -12.01 6.93 1.79
N ASN A 254 -11.68 7.30 0.56
CA ASN A 254 -11.03 8.57 0.25
C ASN A 254 -12.03 9.52 -0.44
N PRO A 255 -12.37 10.67 0.19
CA PRO A 255 -13.32 11.64 -0.36
C PRO A 255 -13.05 12.02 -1.82
N ASN A 256 -11.78 12.16 -2.20
CA ASN A 256 -11.36 12.56 -3.54
C ASN A 256 -11.59 11.49 -4.62
N THR A 257 -11.73 10.22 -4.23
CA THR A 257 -11.92 9.10 -5.16
C THR A 257 -13.30 8.45 -5.05
N ILE A 258 -14.14 8.87 -4.09
CA ILE A 258 -15.57 8.47 -4.02
C ILE A 258 -16.28 8.65 -5.38
N PRO A 259 -16.18 9.79 -6.09
CA PRO A 259 -16.84 9.93 -7.38
C PRO A 259 -16.38 8.90 -8.43
N ASN A 260 -15.10 8.50 -8.42
CA ASN A 260 -14.57 7.47 -9.32
C ASN A 260 -15.12 6.07 -8.96
N ALA A 261 -15.22 5.77 -7.67
CA ALA A 261 -15.82 4.53 -7.19
C ALA A 261 -17.31 4.43 -7.55
N LEU A 262 -18.05 5.54 -7.41
CA LEU A 262 -19.47 5.61 -7.77
C LEU A 262 -19.68 5.50 -9.28
N ASP A 263 -18.85 6.15 -10.09
CA ASP A 263 -18.90 6.05 -11.56
C ASP A 263 -18.59 4.62 -12.04
N SER A 264 -17.61 3.97 -11.40
CA SER A 264 -17.28 2.55 -11.61
C SER A 264 -18.46 1.63 -11.29
N LEU A 265 -19.06 1.80 -10.11
CA LEU A 265 -20.24 1.02 -9.71
C LEU A 265 -21.46 1.31 -10.58
N GLN A 266 -21.65 2.55 -11.05
CA GLN A 266 -22.71 2.91 -11.99
C GLN A 266 -22.52 2.17 -13.31
N SER A 267 -21.32 2.21 -13.89
CA SER A 267 -20.98 1.47 -15.11
C SER A 267 -21.21 -0.03 -14.98
N ILE A 268 -20.91 -0.62 -13.82
CA ILE A 268 -21.18 -2.04 -13.52
C ILE A 268 -22.69 -2.30 -13.40
N THR A 269 -23.42 -1.40 -12.70
CA THR A 269 -24.88 -1.48 -12.53
C THR A 269 -25.60 -1.42 -13.87
N ASP A 270 -25.09 -0.63 -14.82
CA ASP A 270 -25.63 -0.48 -16.17
C ASP A 270 -25.23 -1.65 -17.11
N GLY A 271 -24.51 -2.66 -16.60
CA GLY A 271 -24.14 -3.86 -17.36
C GLY A 271 -23.00 -3.66 -18.36
N SER A 272 -22.23 -2.57 -18.25
CA SER A 272 -21.13 -2.29 -19.18
C SER A 272 -19.95 -3.23 -18.95
N GLY A 273 -19.63 -4.05 -19.97
CA GLY A 273 -18.45 -4.92 -19.98
C GLY A 273 -17.14 -4.16 -19.71
N PHE A 274 -17.03 -2.93 -20.22
CA PHE A 274 -15.90 -2.04 -20.00
C PHE A 274 -15.78 -1.58 -18.54
N GLY A 275 -16.91 -1.49 -17.83
CA GLY A 275 -16.96 -1.24 -16.39
C GLY A 275 -16.10 -2.23 -15.61
N TYR A 276 -16.30 -3.51 -15.90
CA TYR A 276 -15.55 -4.60 -15.28
C TYR A 276 -14.06 -4.57 -15.62
N VAL A 277 -13.70 -4.29 -16.88
CA VAL A 277 -12.29 -4.26 -17.33
C VAL A 277 -11.52 -3.13 -16.66
N ALA A 278 -12.06 -1.91 -16.64
CA ALA A 278 -11.32 -0.77 -16.12
C ALA A 278 -11.07 -0.91 -14.61
N VAL A 279 -12.06 -1.38 -13.84
CA VAL A 279 -11.90 -1.54 -12.38
C VAL A 279 -10.99 -2.73 -12.05
N SER A 280 -11.03 -3.79 -12.84
CA SER A 280 -10.14 -4.94 -12.64
C SER A 280 -8.69 -4.68 -13.06
N GLY A 281 -8.44 -3.72 -13.95
CA GLY A 281 -7.13 -3.52 -14.59
C GLY A 281 -6.29 -2.33 -14.09
N PHE A 282 -6.89 -1.30 -13.48
CA PHE A 282 -6.18 -0.01 -13.23
C PHE A 282 -5.94 0.35 -11.77
N SER A 283 -6.60 -0.33 -10.83
CA SER A 283 -6.58 0.05 -9.41
C SER A 283 -6.61 -1.17 -8.48
N GLY A 284 -5.96 -2.25 -8.90
CA GLY A 284 -5.88 -3.48 -8.12
C GLY A 284 -4.98 -3.38 -6.88
N PRO A 285 -5.16 -4.28 -5.89
CA PRO A 285 -4.35 -4.32 -4.67
C PRO A 285 -2.84 -4.40 -4.96
N GLU A 286 -2.42 -5.09 -6.02
CA GLU A 286 -1.00 -5.27 -6.35
C GLU A 286 -0.20 -3.97 -6.56
N MET A 287 -0.89 -2.85 -6.86
CA MET A 287 -0.31 -1.53 -7.09
C MET A 287 -0.13 -0.72 -5.80
N MET A 288 -0.66 -1.19 -4.67
CA MET A 288 -0.51 -0.49 -3.39
C MET A 288 0.89 -0.68 -2.82
N ASN A 289 1.41 0.43 -2.27
CA ASN A 289 2.67 0.49 -1.54
C ASN A 289 2.43 0.27 -0.04
N CYS A 290 1.83 -0.86 0.31
CA CYS A 290 1.66 -1.30 1.70
C CYS A 290 2.40 -2.63 1.93
N VAL A 291 2.80 -2.87 3.16
CA VAL A 291 3.33 -4.16 3.63
C VAL A 291 2.14 -5.10 3.87
N TRP A 292 1.98 -6.05 2.96
CA TRP A 292 0.88 -7.02 2.94
C TRP A 292 0.95 -8.05 4.07
N SER A 293 2.13 -8.39 4.57
CA SER A 293 2.27 -9.25 5.73
C SER A 293 1.65 -8.61 6.98
N ASP A 294 1.80 -7.29 7.16
CA ASP A 294 1.17 -6.53 8.23
C ASP A 294 -0.34 -6.42 8.03
N TYR A 295 -0.78 -6.10 6.81
CA TYR A 295 -2.19 -6.11 6.44
C TYR A 295 -2.89 -7.44 6.81
N ALA A 296 -2.21 -8.57 6.57
CA ALA A 296 -2.72 -9.89 6.93
C ALA A 296 -2.94 -10.05 8.44
N LEU A 297 -2.09 -9.46 9.28
CA LEU A 297 -2.28 -9.52 10.73
C LEU A 297 -3.58 -8.82 11.14
N HIS A 298 -3.90 -7.68 10.53
CA HIS A 298 -5.17 -6.99 10.78
C HIS A 298 -6.40 -7.77 10.34
N VAL A 299 -6.30 -8.46 9.20
CA VAL A 299 -7.35 -9.35 8.69
C VAL A 299 -7.61 -10.50 9.66
N CYS A 300 -6.54 -11.10 10.19
CA CYS A 300 -6.61 -12.29 11.01
C CYS A 300 -6.81 -12.01 12.51
N ALA A 301 -6.73 -10.75 12.92
CA ALA A 301 -6.90 -10.36 14.31
C ALA A 301 -8.35 -10.49 14.80
N LYS A 302 -8.50 -10.91 16.06
CA LYS A 302 -9.77 -11.08 16.75
C LYS A 302 -9.97 -10.01 17.84
N PRO A 303 -11.20 -9.49 18.03
CA PRO A 303 -12.37 -9.69 17.17
C PRO A 303 -12.15 -9.09 15.78
N THR A 304 -12.74 -9.71 14.76
CA THR A 304 -12.60 -9.27 13.36
C THR A 304 -13.17 -7.86 13.18
N ASP A 305 -12.38 -7.00 12.54
CA ASP A 305 -12.78 -5.64 12.21
C ASP A 305 -13.51 -5.62 10.86
N ASN A 306 -14.85 -5.66 10.92
CA ASN A 306 -15.73 -5.64 9.74
C ASN A 306 -15.65 -4.34 8.92
N SER A 307 -14.96 -3.31 9.42
CA SER A 307 -14.73 -2.09 8.65
C SER A 307 -13.77 -2.36 7.50
N ILE A 308 -12.77 -3.22 7.71
CA ILE A 308 -11.71 -3.54 6.77
C ILE A 308 -12.29 -4.44 5.67
N HIS A 309 -12.15 -4.02 4.41
CA HIS A 309 -12.55 -4.86 3.29
C HIS A 309 -11.39 -5.76 2.89
N VAL A 310 -11.59 -7.06 2.92
CA VAL A 310 -10.52 -8.05 2.82
C VAL A 310 -10.58 -8.78 1.48
N LEU A 311 -9.41 -9.09 0.93
CA LEU A 311 -9.30 -10.05 -0.17
C LEU A 311 -9.46 -11.48 0.38
N PRO A 312 -10.35 -12.33 -0.17
CA PRO A 312 -10.57 -13.69 0.35
C PRO A 312 -9.30 -14.55 0.42
N THR A 313 -8.30 -14.24 -0.41
CA THR A 313 -6.99 -14.89 -0.37
C THR A 313 -6.25 -14.67 0.95
N PHE A 314 -6.46 -13.55 1.63
CA PHE A 314 -5.88 -13.24 2.94
C PHE A 314 -6.65 -13.87 4.09
N GLU A 315 -7.97 -14.04 3.98
CA GLU A 315 -8.77 -14.77 4.98
C GLU A 315 -8.27 -16.21 5.14
N LYS A 316 -7.92 -16.87 4.02
CA LYS A 316 -7.34 -18.22 4.04
C LYS A 316 -5.99 -18.31 4.74
N VAL A 317 -5.24 -17.22 4.84
CA VAL A 317 -3.93 -17.22 5.50
C VAL A 317 -4.07 -17.29 7.02
N CYS A 318 -5.21 -16.90 7.57
CA CYS A 318 -5.42 -16.83 9.01
C CYS A 318 -5.27 -18.18 9.71
N ASP A 319 -5.62 -19.28 9.03
CA ASP A 319 -5.45 -20.64 9.56
C ASP A 319 -3.98 -21.07 9.70
N TYR A 320 -3.05 -20.32 9.08
CA TYR A 320 -1.61 -20.58 9.10
C TYR A 320 -0.84 -19.58 9.95
N LEU A 321 -1.51 -18.57 10.49
CA LEU A 321 -0.91 -17.60 11.40
C LEU A 321 -1.25 -17.98 12.84
N PRO A 322 -0.34 -17.73 13.80
CA PRO A 322 -0.70 -17.80 15.21
C PRO A 322 -1.88 -16.87 15.50
N GLU A 323 -2.68 -17.21 16.51
CA GLU A 323 -3.84 -16.40 16.88
C GLU A 323 -3.40 -14.98 17.28
N ILE A 324 -4.05 -13.99 16.69
CA ILE A 324 -3.77 -12.57 16.90
C ILE A 324 -4.98 -11.95 17.55
N GLU A 325 -4.80 -11.29 18.68
CA GLU A 325 -5.89 -10.64 19.40
C GLU A 325 -5.64 -9.15 19.57
N TYR A 326 -6.71 -8.38 19.43
CA TYR A 326 -6.77 -7.00 19.90
C TYR A 326 -7.06 -7.00 21.40
N LYS A 327 -6.00 -7.12 22.20
CA LYS A 327 -6.10 -6.97 23.66
C LYS A 327 -6.30 -5.50 23.99
N THR A 328 -7.42 -5.16 24.64
CA THR A 328 -7.60 -3.82 25.19
C THR A 328 -6.85 -3.75 26.53
N PRO A 329 -5.80 -2.91 26.66
CA PRO A 329 -4.85 -2.98 27.77
C PRO A 329 -5.42 -2.45 29.10
N GLY A 330 -6.51 -1.68 29.04
CA GLY A 330 -7.12 -1.05 30.21
C GLY A 330 -7.96 0.17 29.82
N LYS A 331 -8.34 0.97 30.82
CA LYS A 331 -9.10 2.22 30.61
C LYS A 331 -8.19 3.43 30.55
N ILE A 332 -8.52 4.38 29.68
CA ILE A 332 -7.79 5.63 29.50
C ILE A 332 -8.23 6.66 30.56
N GLU A 333 -7.26 7.35 31.16
CA GLU A 333 -7.48 8.37 32.20
C GLU A 333 -7.36 9.80 31.65
N GLN A 334 -6.71 9.97 30.50
CA GLN A 334 -6.37 11.27 29.93
C GLN A 334 -7.54 11.85 29.12
N PRO A 335 -7.69 13.19 29.08
CA PRO A 335 -8.58 13.85 28.14
C PRO A 335 -8.30 13.44 26.70
N MET A 336 -9.36 13.10 25.97
CA MET A 336 -9.29 12.64 24.59
C MET A 336 -10.22 13.46 23.69
N LEU A 337 -9.68 13.91 22.56
CA LEU A 337 -10.47 14.44 21.44
C LEU A 337 -10.50 13.42 20.31
N ILE A 338 -11.70 12.99 19.93
CA ILE A 338 -11.92 12.12 18.78
C ILE A 338 -12.40 12.98 17.60
N ILE A 339 -11.70 12.90 16.47
CA ILE A 339 -12.09 13.55 15.23
C ILE A 339 -12.45 12.47 14.22
N ASN A 340 -13.71 12.41 13.81
CA ASN A 340 -14.17 11.49 12.78
C ASN A 340 -14.76 12.23 11.58
N GLY A 341 -14.51 11.73 10.39
CA GLY A 341 -15.28 12.08 9.21
C GLY A 341 -16.56 11.26 9.11
N GLU A 342 -17.58 11.81 8.43
CA GLU A 342 -18.80 11.08 8.11
C GLU A 342 -18.54 9.78 7.31
N PHE A 343 -17.47 9.76 6.51
CA PHE A 343 -17.05 8.63 5.68
C PHE A 343 -15.97 7.76 6.34
N ASP A 344 -15.67 7.98 7.62
CA ASP A 344 -14.83 7.06 8.39
C ASP A 344 -15.55 5.74 8.64
N LEU A 345 -14.77 4.67 8.72
CA LEU A 345 -15.18 3.41 9.31
C LEU A 345 -14.14 3.01 10.37
N PRO A 346 -14.58 2.52 11.55
CA PRO A 346 -15.96 2.42 12.03
C PRO A 346 -16.65 3.78 12.15
N ARG A 347 -17.99 3.80 12.21
CA ARG A 347 -18.74 5.08 12.19
C ARG A 347 -18.51 5.88 13.47
N PRO A 348 -18.66 7.22 13.43
CA PRO A 348 -18.41 8.11 14.58
C PRO A 348 -19.12 7.68 15.87
N LYS A 349 -20.36 7.16 15.76
CA LYS A 349 -21.10 6.66 16.93
C LYS A 349 -20.43 5.44 17.56
N THR A 350 -20.08 4.45 16.74
CA THR A 350 -19.43 3.20 17.20
C THR A 350 -18.10 3.51 17.89
N VAL A 351 -17.32 4.43 17.30
CA VAL A 351 -16.07 4.93 17.85
C VAL A 351 -16.30 5.61 19.20
N LEU A 352 -17.21 6.58 19.26
CA LEU A 352 -17.48 7.34 20.48
C LEU A 352 -17.95 6.45 21.63
N ASP A 353 -18.88 5.55 21.35
CA ASP A 353 -19.42 4.61 22.34
C ASP A 353 -18.28 3.71 22.87
N TYR A 354 -17.37 3.23 22.01
CA TYR A 354 -16.22 2.43 22.42
C TYR A 354 -15.28 3.21 23.36
N PHE A 355 -14.82 4.39 22.97
CA PHE A 355 -13.84 5.14 23.78
C PHE A 355 -14.44 5.68 25.07
N ARG A 356 -15.72 6.04 25.10
CA ARG A 356 -16.41 6.39 26.35
C ARG A 356 -16.46 5.22 27.33
N ASN A 357 -16.73 4.01 26.84
CA ASN A 357 -16.74 2.79 27.66
C ASN A 357 -15.34 2.37 28.12
N ASN A 358 -14.32 2.69 27.33
CA ASN A 358 -12.91 2.39 27.62
C ASN A 358 -12.15 3.57 28.24
N SER A 359 -12.87 4.57 28.73
CA SER A 359 -12.33 5.65 29.55
C SER A 359 -12.74 5.46 31.00
N VAL A 360 -11.91 5.92 31.94
CA VAL A 360 -12.24 5.90 33.38
C VAL A 360 -13.44 6.80 33.65
N ILE A 361 -13.50 7.96 32.98
CA ILE A 361 -14.60 8.90 33.05
C ILE A 361 -15.09 9.18 31.62
N PRO A 362 -16.33 8.82 31.24
CA PRO A 362 -16.82 9.00 29.87
C PRO A 362 -16.82 10.45 29.35
N THR A 363 -16.93 11.44 30.24
CA THR A 363 -16.98 12.87 29.88
C THR A 363 -15.62 13.46 29.52
N ILE A 364 -14.53 12.71 29.63
CA ILE A 364 -13.20 13.14 29.17
C ILE A 364 -13.02 12.96 27.66
N VAL A 365 -14.01 12.36 27.00
CA VAL A 365 -14.01 12.07 25.57
C VAL A 365 -14.87 13.10 24.83
N ASP A 366 -14.18 14.07 24.26
CA ASP A 366 -14.73 15.06 23.33
C ASP A 366 -14.77 14.51 21.90
N GLN A 367 -15.65 15.07 21.07
CA GLN A 367 -15.78 14.64 19.67
C GLN A 367 -16.04 15.80 18.71
N ILE A 368 -15.39 15.71 17.55
CA ILE A 368 -15.71 16.46 16.34
C ILE A 368 -16.12 15.48 15.24
N VAL A 369 -17.22 15.78 14.54
CA VAL A 369 -17.63 15.05 13.35
C VAL A 369 -17.57 15.97 12.13
N LEU A 370 -16.63 15.68 11.21
CA LEU A 370 -16.46 16.37 9.95
C LEU A 370 -17.46 15.82 8.93
N ASN A 371 -18.23 16.68 8.26
CA ASN A 371 -19.24 16.24 7.30
C ASN A 371 -18.60 15.99 5.93
N TYR A 372 -19.22 15.13 5.10
CA TYR A 372 -18.79 14.93 3.71
C TYR A 372 -17.33 14.49 3.48
N THR A 373 -16.64 14.00 4.51
CA THR A 373 -15.21 13.71 4.43
C THR A 373 -14.79 12.50 5.29
N ASN A 374 -13.51 12.16 5.22
CA ASN A 374 -12.83 11.16 6.03
C ASN A 374 -11.70 11.87 6.80
N SER A 375 -11.65 11.68 8.12
CA SER A 375 -10.80 12.48 9.01
C SER A 375 -9.31 12.39 8.69
N LYS A 376 -8.85 11.25 8.18
CA LYS A 376 -7.42 11.03 7.86
C LYS A 376 -6.91 11.96 6.75
N PHE A 377 -7.81 12.44 5.89
CA PHE A 377 -7.47 13.34 4.79
C PHE A 377 -7.63 14.82 5.15
N GLU A 378 -8.21 15.12 6.31
CA GLU A 378 -8.54 16.49 6.74
C GLU A 378 -7.62 17.02 7.84
N LEU A 379 -6.70 16.20 8.37
CA LEU A 379 -5.78 16.62 9.44
C LEU A 379 -5.06 17.93 9.11
N LEU A 380 -4.66 18.11 7.85
CA LEU A 380 -3.89 19.27 7.40
C LEU A 380 -4.76 20.49 7.05
N ARG A 381 -6.10 20.40 7.20
CA ARG A 381 -6.98 21.56 7.01
C ARG A 381 -6.75 22.55 8.14
N SER A 382 -6.65 23.85 7.80
CA SER A 382 -6.17 24.89 8.71
C SER A 382 -7.02 25.08 9.97
N ASP A 383 -8.33 24.93 9.88
CA ASP A 383 -9.28 24.97 11.00
C ASP A 383 -9.20 23.71 11.87
N VAL A 384 -9.07 22.52 11.26
CA VAL A 384 -8.90 21.24 11.95
C VAL A 384 -7.60 21.23 12.74
N ILE A 385 -6.48 21.57 12.09
CA ILE A 385 -5.18 21.58 12.75
C ILE A 385 -5.10 22.61 13.87
N ARG A 386 -5.67 23.81 13.67
CA ARG A 386 -5.78 24.84 14.72
C ARG A 386 -6.56 24.31 15.91
N THR A 387 -7.65 23.59 15.66
CA THR A 387 -8.45 22.97 16.71
C THR A 387 -7.68 21.89 17.46
N VAL A 388 -6.95 21.03 16.74
CA VAL A 388 -6.06 20.02 17.33
C VAL A 388 -5.00 20.68 18.23
N LEU A 389 -4.36 21.74 17.77
CA LEU A 389 -3.34 22.46 18.54
C LEU A 389 -3.92 23.16 19.77
N ASN A 390 -5.05 23.84 19.64
CA ASN A 390 -5.72 24.49 20.77
C ASN A 390 -6.16 23.46 21.82
N TYR A 391 -6.61 22.29 21.39
CA TYR A 391 -6.94 21.19 22.30
C TYR A 391 -5.69 20.64 22.99
N LEU A 392 -4.64 20.29 22.23
CA LEU A 392 -3.42 19.71 22.77
C LEU A 392 -2.69 20.67 23.72
N ASN A 393 -2.47 21.92 23.29
CA ASN A 393 -1.68 22.89 24.05
C ASN A 393 -2.50 23.53 25.18
N ASP A 394 -3.71 23.99 24.88
CA ASP A 394 -4.47 24.85 25.80
C ASP A 394 -5.60 24.10 26.51
N GLY A 395 -5.93 22.89 26.07
CA GLY A 395 -7.05 22.12 26.61
C GLY A 395 -8.42 22.68 26.23
N ASN A 396 -8.50 23.45 25.14
CA ASN A 396 -9.75 24.02 24.69
C ASN A 396 -10.70 22.92 24.17
N THR A 397 -11.89 22.84 24.77
CA THR A 397 -12.97 21.91 24.38
C THR A 397 -14.09 22.58 23.58
N THR A 398 -13.94 23.87 23.26
CA THR A 398 -14.81 24.58 22.33
C THR A 398 -14.20 24.53 20.94
N PHE A 399 -14.89 23.84 20.02
CA PHE A 399 -14.37 23.55 18.69
C PHE A 399 -15.06 24.40 17.63
N GLU A 400 -14.27 25.20 16.91
CA GLU A 400 -14.73 25.99 15.76
C GLU A 400 -14.15 25.39 14.48
N ILE A 401 -14.96 24.56 13.83
CA ILE A 401 -14.63 23.92 12.57
C ILE A 401 -15.48 24.56 11.48
N ASP A 402 -14.82 25.01 10.41
CA ASP A 402 -15.52 25.64 9.30
C ASP A 402 -16.43 24.59 8.63
N PRO A 403 -17.65 24.97 8.22
CA PRO A 403 -18.53 24.05 7.52
C PRO A 403 -17.85 23.59 6.23
N ASP A 404 -17.89 22.27 5.99
CA ASP A 404 -17.27 21.69 4.82
C ASP A 404 -17.81 22.30 3.52
N GLN A 405 -16.92 22.50 2.55
CA GLN A 405 -17.33 22.92 1.21
C GLN A 405 -18.27 21.89 0.57
N PRO A 406 -19.12 22.30 -0.39
CA PRO A 406 -19.99 21.37 -1.09
C PRO A 406 -19.18 20.21 -1.68
N PHE A 407 -19.61 18.98 -1.39
CA PHE A 407 -18.92 17.79 -1.89
C PHE A 407 -18.94 17.77 -3.42
N VAL A 408 -17.77 17.63 -4.03
CA VAL A 408 -17.63 17.67 -5.49
C VAL A 408 -17.89 16.27 -6.07
N TRP A 409 -19.09 16.05 -6.63
CA TRP A 409 -19.49 14.78 -7.26
C TRP A 409 -18.86 14.51 -8.65
N LYS A 410 -17.67 15.03 -8.91
CA LYS A 410 -17.02 14.93 -10.22
C LYS A 410 -15.92 13.87 -10.20
N ALA A 411 -16.09 12.81 -10.99
CA ALA A 411 -15.04 11.84 -11.24
C ALA A 411 -13.83 12.51 -11.89
N THR A 412 -12.66 12.38 -11.27
CA THR A 412 -11.38 12.88 -11.81
C THR A 412 -10.92 12.01 -12.98
N LEU A 413 -11.22 10.71 -12.91
CA LEU A 413 -10.99 9.73 -13.96
C LEU A 413 -12.34 9.08 -14.33
N PRO A 414 -13.20 9.78 -15.09
CA PRO A 414 -14.47 9.20 -15.50
C PRO A 414 -14.21 7.94 -16.33
N MET A 415 -15.03 6.92 -16.11
CA MET A 415 -14.98 5.63 -16.79
C MET A 415 -14.94 5.81 -18.29
N THR A 416 -15.70 6.75 -18.85
CA THR A 416 -15.65 7.07 -20.28
C THR A 416 -14.25 7.47 -20.78
N LYS A 417 -13.44 8.18 -19.97
CA LYS A 417 -12.03 8.48 -20.29
C LYS A 417 -11.13 7.27 -20.10
N MET A 418 -11.30 6.49 -19.03
CA MET A 418 -10.54 5.24 -18.84
C MET A 418 -10.79 4.27 -19.99
N ILE A 419 -12.05 4.11 -20.40
CA ILE A 419 -12.43 3.25 -21.52
C ILE A 419 -11.76 3.70 -22.81
N LYS A 420 -11.79 5.00 -23.12
CA LYS A 420 -11.05 5.55 -24.28
C LYS A 420 -9.56 5.27 -24.20
N TRP A 421 -8.96 5.35 -23.00
CA TRP A 421 -7.56 5.05 -22.79
C TRP A 421 -7.25 3.55 -22.94
N VAL A 422 -8.09 2.66 -22.42
CA VAL A 422 -7.97 1.20 -22.54
C VAL A 422 -8.14 0.75 -23.98
N VAL A 423 -9.17 1.22 -24.65
CA VAL A 423 -9.42 0.92 -26.07
C VAL A 423 -8.29 1.51 -26.93
N GLY A 424 -7.89 2.76 -26.68
CA GLY A 424 -6.80 3.42 -27.40
C GLY A 424 -5.44 2.75 -27.22
N SER A 425 -5.08 2.40 -25.99
CA SER A 425 -3.84 1.66 -25.69
C SER A 425 -3.88 0.23 -26.23
N GLY A 426 -5.00 -0.47 -26.10
CA GLY A 426 -5.20 -1.80 -26.67
C GLY A 426 -5.02 -1.80 -28.20
N ILE A 427 -5.66 -0.87 -28.91
CA ILE A 427 -5.49 -0.70 -30.36
C ILE A 427 -4.03 -0.36 -30.69
N SER A 428 -3.40 0.54 -29.93
CA SER A 428 -2.01 0.93 -30.16
C SER A 428 -1.03 -0.23 -29.98
N VAL A 429 -1.20 -1.04 -28.92
CA VAL A 429 -0.38 -2.23 -28.68
C VAL A 429 -0.62 -3.28 -29.75
N SER A 430 -1.88 -3.55 -30.13
CA SER A 430 -2.21 -4.47 -31.22
C SER A 430 -1.57 -4.03 -32.54
N VAL A 431 -1.67 -2.75 -32.89
CA VAL A 431 -1.03 -2.18 -34.09
C VAL A 431 0.48 -2.32 -34.02
N LEU A 432 1.11 -2.01 -32.89
CA LEU A 432 2.56 -2.17 -32.70
C LEU A 432 3.01 -3.63 -32.81
N VAL A 433 2.25 -4.57 -32.25
CA VAL A 433 2.51 -6.01 -32.36
C VAL A 433 2.35 -6.47 -33.81
N THR A 434 1.29 -6.05 -34.51
CA THR A 434 1.08 -6.39 -35.93
C THR A 434 2.20 -5.81 -36.81
N ILE A 435 2.61 -4.56 -36.58
CA ILE A 435 3.75 -3.94 -37.27
C ILE A 435 5.04 -4.70 -36.97
N PHE A 436 5.28 -5.07 -35.71
CA PHE A 436 6.46 -5.83 -35.31
C PHE A 436 6.50 -7.23 -35.95
N VAL A 437 5.37 -7.95 -35.94
CA VAL A 437 5.23 -9.26 -36.59
C VAL A 437 5.42 -9.14 -38.10
N TYR A 438 4.81 -8.13 -38.74
CA TYR A 438 4.97 -7.88 -40.16
C TYR A 438 6.42 -7.52 -40.53
N TRP A 439 7.08 -6.67 -39.73
CA TRP A 439 8.47 -6.29 -39.93
C TRP A 439 9.43 -7.46 -39.74
N LYS A 440 9.18 -8.32 -38.73
CA LYS A 440 9.94 -9.53 -38.48
C LYS A 440 9.76 -10.55 -39.61
N SER A 441 8.52 -10.81 -40.04
CA SER A 441 8.21 -11.69 -41.18
C SER A 441 8.89 -11.23 -42.47
N ASN A 442 8.87 -9.92 -42.76
CA ASN A 442 9.60 -9.38 -43.91
C ASN A 442 11.12 -9.57 -43.78
N LYS A 443 11.68 -9.40 -42.58
CA LYS A 443 13.12 -9.61 -42.34
C LYS A 443 13.54 -11.06 -42.57
N ASP A 444 12.71 -12.00 -42.14
CA ASP A 444 12.95 -13.44 -42.32
C ASP A 444 12.83 -13.81 -43.81
N ASP A 445 11.84 -13.28 -44.55
CA ASP A 445 11.72 -13.44 -46.02
C ASP A 445 12.92 -12.85 -46.79
N PHE A 446 13.50 -11.75 -46.30
CA PHE A 446 14.71 -11.15 -46.88
C PHE A 446 15.98 -11.95 -46.56
N ALA A 447 16.04 -12.64 -45.42
CA ALA A 447 17.16 -13.50 -45.06
C ALA A 447 17.21 -14.74 -45.96
N ASP A 448 16.06 -15.41 -46.15
CA ASP A 448 15.93 -16.61 -46.99
C ASP A 448 16.25 -16.32 -48.46
N LYS A 449 15.80 -15.17 -48.98
CA LYS A 449 16.17 -14.73 -50.35
C LYS A 449 17.66 -14.44 -50.50
N LYS A 450 18.33 -13.96 -49.45
CA LYS A 450 19.78 -13.64 -49.49
C LYS A 450 20.63 -14.90 -49.44
N GLU A 451 20.17 -15.92 -48.73
CA GLU A 451 20.83 -17.23 -48.65
C GLU A 451 20.64 -18.03 -49.94
N ALA A 452 19.43 -18.06 -50.50
CA ALA A 452 19.15 -18.66 -51.81
C ALA A 452 19.97 -18.02 -52.95
N LYS A 453 20.16 -16.69 -52.92
CA LYS A 453 21.01 -15.97 -53.88
C LYS A 453 22.50 -16.32 -53.74
N LYS A 454 22.99 -16.56 -52.52
CA LYS A 454 24.36 -17.02 -52.26
C LYS A 454 24.59 -18.44 -52.79
N GLU A 455 23.64 -19.35 -52.58
CA GLU A 455 23.72 -20.71 -53.13
C GLU A 455 23.68 -20.73 -54.66
N TRP A 456 22.81 -19.92 -55.27
CA TRP A 456 22.73 -19.80 -56.73
C TRP A 456 24.04 -19.28 -57.32
N MET A 457 24.66 -18.26 -56.71
CA MET A 457 25.97 -17.73 -57.11
C MET A 457 27.08 -18.79 -56.97
N LYS A 458 27.07 -19.61 -55.91
CA LYS A 458 28.02 -20.72 -55.76
C LYS A 458 27.86 -21.77 -56.86
N LYS A 459 26.61 -22.17 -57.17
CA LYS A 459 26.33 -23.12 -58.25
C LYS A 459 26.79 -22.61 -59.61
N GLN A 460 26.55 -21.33 -59.92
CA GLN A 460 27.01 -20.72 -61.18
C GLN A 460 28.55 -20.76 -61.30
N LYS A 461 29.26 -20.40 -60.23
CA LYS A 461 30.73 -20.40 -60.20
C LYS A 461 31.31 -21.80 -60.41
N LEU A 462 30.73 -22.82 -59.78
CA LEU A 462 31.12 -24.21 -59.94
C LEU A 462 30.91 -24.72 -61.39
N LEU A 463 29.80 -24.31 -62.00
CA LEU A 463 29.45 -24.67 -63.38
C LEU A 463 30.39 -24.00 -64.40
N GLU A 464 30.84 -22.78 -64.11
CA GLU A 464 31.83 -22.07 -64.91
C GLU A 464 33.22 -22.69 -64.81
N GLU A 465 33.63 -23.13 -63.60
CA GLU A 465 34.88 -23.87 -63.37
C GLU A 465 34.86 -25.23 -64.08
N GLN A 466 33.75 -25.96 -64.04
CA GLN A 466 33.57 -27.21 -64.78
C GLN A 466 33.67 -27.00 -66.29
N LYS A 467 33.06 -25.94 -66.84
CA LYS A 467 33.18 -25.59 -68.26
C LYS A 467 34.62 -25.28 -68.66
N LYS A 468 35.36 -24.52 -67.83
CA LYS A 468 36.79 -24.23 -68.05
C LYS A 468 37.66 -25.48 -67.99
N ALA A 469 37.37 -26.42 -67.09
CA ALA A 469 38.06 -27.70 -67.01
C ALA A 469 37.82 -28.57 -68.26
N LEU A 470 36.57 -28.67 -68.71
CA LEU A 470 36.20 -29.41 -69.93
C LEU A 470 36.84 -28.83 -71.20
N GLN A 471 36.99 -27.52 -71.26
CA GLN A 471 37.64 -26.83 -72.38
C GLN A 471 39.15 -27.08 -72.41
N LYS A 472 39.82 -27.06 -71.25
CA LYS A 472 41.23 -27.46 -71.13
C LYS A 472 41.46 -28.93 -71.48
N GLU A 473 40.49 -29.80 -71.23
CA GLU A 473 40.56 -31.22 -71.59
C GLU A 473 40.43 -31.44 -73.10
N LYS A 474 39.53 -30.69 -73.75
CA LYS A 474 39.40 -30.66 -75.23
C LYS A 474 40.66 -30.11 -75.92
N GLU A 475 41.30 -29.09 -75.35
CA GLU A 475 42.56 -28.54 -75.86
C GLU A 475 43.73 -29.54 -75.73
N LYS A 476 43.73 -30.41 -74.72
CA LYS A 476 44.73 -31.49 -74.58
C LYS A 476 44.52 -32.62 -75.58
N GLN A 477 43.29 -32.87 -76.05
CA GLN A 477 42.98 -33.89 -77.05
C GLN A 477 43.26 -33.45 -78.50
N GLN A 478 43.48 -32.14 -78.74
CA GLN A 478 43.76 -31.59 -80.08
C GLN A 478 45.25 -31.37 -80.40
N LYS A 479 46.20 -31.82 -79.57
CA LYS A 479 47.63 -31.83 -79.95
C LYS A 479 48.00 -33.13 -80.68
N PRO A 480 48.32 -33.09 -81.99
CA PRO A 480 48.55 -34.28 -82.79
C PRO A 480 49.90 -34.95 -82.49
N LYS A 481 49.88 -36.28 -82.37
CA LYS A 481 51.07 -37.13 -82.53
C LYS A 481 51.55 -37.03 -83.99
N LYS A 482 52.58 -36.21 -84.27
CA LYS A 482 53.37 -36.32 -85.50
C LYS A 482 54.33 -37.51 -85.35
N ASN A 483 54.04 -38.61 -86.05
CA ASN A 483 55.00 -39.67 -86.28
C ASN A 483 55.70 -39.41 -87.64
N ASN A 484 57.02 -39.27 -87.59
CA ASN A 484 57.99 -39.99 -88.40
C ASN A 484 57.59 -40.43 -89.83
N GLN A 485 58.30 -39.95 -90.87
CA GLN A 485 59.37 -40.72 -91.53
C GLN A 485 59.88 -40.07 -92.84
N LYS A 486 61.22 -40.12 -92.99
CA LYS A 486 62.02 -40.54 -94.17
C LYS A 486 61.44 -40.32 -95.58
N LYS A 487 62.24 -39.76 -96.48
CA LYS A 487 63.15 -40.52 -97.38
C LYS A 487 63.93 -39.60 -98.34
N TYR A 488 65.25 -39.84 -98.40
CA TYR A 488 66.00 -39.84 -99.66
C TYR A 488 65.52 -41.02 -100.52
N SER A 489 65.71 -40.88 -101.83
CA SER A 489 65.49 -41.84 -102.93
C SER A 489 65.60 -43.33 -102.59
#